data_AF-A0A7C4QI68-F1
#
_entry.id   AF-A0A7C4QI68-F1
#
_cell.length_a   1.000
_cell.length_b   1.000
_cell.length_c   1.000
_cell.angle_alpha   90.00
_cell.angle_beta   90.00
_cell.angle_gamma   90.00
#
_symmetry.space_group_name_H-M   'P 1'
#
loop_
_entity.id
_entity.type
_entity.pdbx_description
1 polymer ?
#
loop_
_entity_poly.entity_id
_entity_poly.type
_entity_poly.pdbx_seq_one_letter_code
_entity_poly.pdbx_strand_id
1 'polypeptide(L)'
;MPEVALPPTPSSNAYSYSYGPYYFPPNINPLTGLPVENQELLERRPIVIKVTNFPRSVRPQSGLSLADHIYEYYIGDSMSRFIGIFYGKDASQVGPIRSARLFDEHVLRMYEGIFIFGWADDPVLEFLLADDLKSHLIIERSDSCPPLCRIGPKGAYNTLFANTAEVGAYLSRRGTSNDRQRLWGLRCEVAVPKSGNPGNLLYL
;
A
#
# COMPACT_ATOMS: atom_id res chain seq x y z
N MET A 1 -4.03 -24.08 -27.12
CA MET A 1 -2.76 -24.28 -26.38
C MET A 1 -2.59 -23.05 -25.51
N PRO A 2 -2.28 -23.16 -24.21
CA PRO A 2 -2.04 -21.96 -23.40
C PRO A 2 -0.77 -21.28 -23.92
N GLU A 3 -0.86 -19.97 -24.14
CA GLU A 3 0.26 -19.14 -24.54
C GLU A 3 1.27 -19.09 -23.39
N VAL A 4 2.46 -19.65 -23.65
CA VAL A 4 3.57 -19.61 -22.69
C VAL A 4 4.02 -18.16 -22.59
N ALA A 5 3.73 -17.51 -21.46
CA ALA A 5 4.23 -16.18 -21.18
C ALA A 5 5.76 -16.21 -21.27
N LEU A 6 6.32 -15.42 -22.19
CA LEU A 6 7.76 -15.25 -22.27
C LEU A 6 8.27 -14.72 -20.93
N PRO A 7 9.41 -15.23 -20.42
CA PRO A 7 10.01 -14.68 -19.21
C PRO A 7 10.27 -13.18 -19.42
N PRO A 8 10.03 -12.34 -18.40
CA PRO A 8 10.28 -10.91 -18.53
C PRO A 8 11.74 -10.71 -18.91
N THR A 9 11.99 -10.10 -20.07
CA THR A 9 13.35 -9.72 -20.46
C THR A 9 13.74 -8.53 -19.58
N PRO A 10 14.81 -8.63 -18.76
CA PRO A 10 15.27 -7.48 -17.99
C PRO A 10 15.62 -6.35 -18.97
N SER A 11 14.96 -5.21 -18.81
CA SER A 11 15.30 -4.00 -19.55
C SER A 11 16.71 -3.59 -19.13
N SER A 12 17.70 -3.75 -20.01
CA SER A 12 19.06 -3.29 -19.77
C SER A 12 19.12 -1.78 -19.98
N ASN A 13 18.49 -1.03 -19.10
CA ASN A 13 18.72 0.41 -19.07
C ASN A 13 20.10 0.67 -18.47
N ALA A 14 20.97 1.33 -19.24
CA ALA A 14 22.34 1.67 -18.88
C ALA A 14 22.43 2.82 -17.84
N TYR A 15 21.55 2.83 -16.85
CA TYR A 15 21.58 3.81 -15.79
C TYR A 15 22.46 3.28 -14.65
N SER A 16 23.54 4.00 -14.31
CA SER A 16 24.27 3.77 -13.05
C SER A 16 23.80 4.80 -12.04
N TYR A 17 22.65 4.56 -11.41
CA TYR A 17 22.25 5.31 -10.23
C TYR A 17 22.16 4.40 -9.01
N SER A 18 22.58 4.95 -7.88
CA SER A 18 22.32 4.45 -6.54
C SER A 18 21.63 5.58 -5.80
N TYR A 19 20.36 5.41 -5.46
CA TYR A 19 19.62 6.36 -4.62
C TYR A 19 19.48 5.82 -3.19
N GLY A 20 19.35 6.72 -2.24
CA GLY A 20 19.24 6.38 -0.83
C GLY A 20 20.58 6.00 -0.16
N PRO A 21 20.54 5.64 1.14
CA PRO A 21 19.33 5.58 1.96
C PRO A 21 18.86 6.94 2.50
N TYR A 22 19.65 8.00 2.35
CA TYR A 22 19.40 9.30 2.97
C TYR A 22 18.82 10.36 2.03
N TYR A 23 19.02 10.20 0.72
CA TYR A 23 18.57 11.18 -0.26
C TYR A 23 18.03 10.51 -1.52
N PHE A 24 16.92 11.03 -2.01
CA PHE A 24 16.31 10.71 -3.29
C PHE A 24 16.01 12.03 -4.01
N PRO A 25 16.29 12.15 -5.32
CA PRO A 25 15.88 13.33 -6.08
C PRO A 25 14.37 13.58 -6.00
N PRO A 26 13.90 14.83 -6.16
CA PRO A 26 12.49 15.18 -5.94
C PRO A 26 11.48 14.36 -6.73
N ASN A 27 11.83 13.94 -7.96
CA ASN A 27 10.98 13.17 -8.87
C ASN A 27 11.18 11.65 -8.77
N ILE A 28 11.98 11.15 -7.82
CA ILE A 28 12.22 9.72 -7.61
C ILE A 28 11.41 9.26 -6.41
N ASN A 29 10.61 8.20 -6.58
CA ASN A 29 9.90 7.57 -5.47
C ASN A 29 10.91 6.84 -4.57
N PRO A 30 11.06 7.23 -3.29
CA PRO A 30 11.99 6.57 -2.38
C PRO A 30 11.64 5.11 -2.08
N LEU A 31 10.40 4.69 -2.34
CA LEU A 31 9.94 3.32 -2.11
C LEU A 31 10.34 2.37 -3.25
N THR A 32 10.54 2.87 -4.47
CA THR A 32 10.82 2.03 -5.64
C THR A 32 12.15 2.35 -6.32
N GLY A 33 12.72 3.53 -6.06
CA GLY A 33 13.90 4.05 -6.76
C GLY A 33 13.63 4.46 -8.21
N LEU A 34 12.37 4.51 -8.63
CA LEU A 34 11.95 4.83 -9.98
C LEU A 34 11.40 6.26 -10.08
N PRO A 35 11.52 6.92 -11.24
CA PRO A 35 10.85 8.19 -11.48
C PRO A 35 9.33 8.03 -11.45
N VAL A 36 8.64 9.05 -10.95
CA VAL A 36 7.17 9.15 -11.01
C VAL A 36 6.73 10.00 -12.19
N GLU A 37 5.54 9.71 -12.72
CA GLU A 37 4.93 10.53 -13.77
C GLU A 37 4.43 11.88 -13.22
N ASN A 38 3.88 11.87 -12.00
CA ASN A 38 3.45 13.08 -11.29
C ASN A 38 4.21 13.23 -9.97
N GLN A 39 5.09 14.24 -9.89
CA GLN A 39 5.88 14.52 -8.68
C GLN A 39 5.01 14.95 -7.48
N GLU A 40 3.84 15.55 -7.70
CA GLU A 40 2.96 15.99 -6.61
C GLU A 40 2.51 14.83 -5.72
N LEU A 41 2.47 13.60 -6.25
CA LEU A 41 2.17 12.39 -5.48
C LEU A 41 3.23 12.09 -4.41
N LEU A 42 4.45 12.62 -4.55
CA LEU A 42 5.53 12.51 -3.58
C LEU A 42 5.53 13.65 -2.57
N GLU A 43 4.57 14.58 -2.65
CA GLU A 43 4.40 15.67 -1.67
C GLU A 43 3.33 15.36 -0.62
N ARG A 44 2.86 14.10 -0.57
CA ARG A 44 1.90 13.58 0.42
C ARG A 44 2.47 12.52 1.35
N ARG A 45 1.68 12.04 2.31
CA ARG A 45 1.99 10.80 3.05
C ARG A 45 1.72 9.57 2.18
N PRO A 46 2.50 8.48 2.31
CA PRO A 46 2.12 7.17 1.75
C PRO A 46 0.78 6.69 2.29
N ILE A 47 0.00 6.00 1.46
CA ILE A 47 -1.28 5.44 1.84
C ILE A 47 -1.11 3.94 2.06
N VAL A 48 -1.43 3.50 3.27
CA VAL A 48 -1.35 2.11 3.73
C VAL A 48 -2.77 1.53 3.69
N ILE A 49 -3.01 0.45 2.95
CA ILE A 49 -4.36 -0.08 2.75
C ILE A 49 -4.42 -1.56 3.10
N LYS A 50 -5.36 -1.92 3.99
CA LYS A 50 -5.62 -3.30 4.38
C LYS A 50 -6.50 -4.00 3.35
N VAL A 51 -5.97 -5.01 2.65
CA VAL A 51 -6.68 -5.73 1.57
C VAL A 51 -6.83 -7.21 1.91
N THR A 52 -8.01 -7.78 1.64
CA THR A 52 -8.28 -9.19 1.90
C THR A 52 -7.68 -10.12 0.85
N ASN A 53 -7.26 -11.31 1.28
CA ASN A 53 -6.97 -12.43 0.39
C ASN A 53 -8.00 -13.58 0.52
N PHE A 54 -8.99 -13.42 1.40
CA PHE A 54 -9.98 -14.44 1.73
C PHE A 54 -11.42 -13.88 1.72
N PRO A 55 -12.45 -14.68 1.35
CA PRO A 55 -12.38 -16.03 0.75
C PRO A 55 -11.81 -16.03 -0.67
N ARG A 56 -11.59 -17.21 -1.28
CA ARG A 56 -11.06 -17.32 -2.65
C ARG A 56 -11.84 -16.50 -3.69
N SER A 57 -13.15 -16.31 -3.48
CA SER A 57 -14.02 -15.53 -4.36
C SER A 57 -13.74 -14.02 -4.40
N VAL A 58 -12.91 -13.49 -3.48
CA VAL A 58 -12.50 -12.07 -3.52
C VAL A 58 -11.35 -11.79 -4.49
N ARG A 59 -10.80 -12.85 -5.08
CA ARG A 59 -9.69 -12.75 -6.04
C ARG A 59 -10.26 -12.62 -7.46
N PRO A 60 -9.65 -11.79 -8.32
CA PRO A 60 -8.47 -10.95 -8.04
C PRO A 60 -8.80 -9.70 -7.22
N GLN A 61 -7.83 -9.23 -6.43
CA GLN A 61 -7.90 -7.94 -5.75
C GLN A 61 -7.82 -6.78 -6.73
N SER A 62 -8.46 -5.67 -6.40
CA SER A 62 -8.35 -4.41 -7.14
C SER A 62 -7.17 -3.58 -6.64
N GLY A 63 -6.42 -2.98 -7.58
CA GLY A 63 -5.44 -1.93 -7.29
C GLY A 63 -4.07 -2.38 -6.76
N LEU A 64 -3.91 -3.62 -6.28
CA LEU A 64 -2.62 -4.07 -5.71
C LEU A 64 -1.43 -3.96 -6.68
N SER A 65 -1.64 -4.09 -7.99
CA SER A 65 -0.58 -3.92 -8.99
C SER A 65 -0.04 -2.48 -9.11
N LEU A 66 -0.71 -1.51 -8.49
CA LEU A 66 -0.29 -0.10 -8.45
C LEU A 66 0.39 0.25 -7.11
N ALA A 67 0.45 -0.68 -6.16
CA ALA A 67 1.16 -0.47 -4.90
C ALA A 67 2.68 -0.48 -5.13
N ASP A 68 3.39 0.40 -4.44
CA ASP A 68 4.85 0.45 -4.45
C ASP A 68 5.44 -0.72 -3.65
N HIS A 69 4.80 -1.07 -2.53
CA HIS A 69 5.10 -2.27 -1.74
C HIS A 69 3.84 -3.03 -1.36
N ILE A 70 3.97 -4.36 -1.26
CA ILE A 70 2.92 -5.24 -0.76
C ILE A 70 3.52 -6.14 0.31
N TYR A 71 2.89 -6.14 1.49
CA TYR A 71 3.16 -7.14 2.51
C TYR A 71 2.03 -8.15 2.53
N GLU A 72 2.36 -9.43 2.66
CA GLU A 72 1.41 -10.48 3.02
C GLU A 72 1.81 -11.05 4.37
N TYR A 73 0.84 -11.24 5.26
CA TYR A 73 1.10 -11.96 6.50
C TYR A 73 -0.11 -12.74 6.99
N TYR A 74 0.17 -13.73 7.82
CA TYR A 74 -0.80 -14.63 8.41
C TYR A 74 -1.65 -13.94 9.48
N ILE A 75 -2.97 -14.17 9.45
CA ILE A 75 -3.93 -13.53 10.36
C ILE A 75 -4.74 -14.52 11.20
N GLY A 76 -4.41 -15.81 11.17
CA GLY A 76 -5.15 -16.89 11.83
C GLY A 76 -5.92 -17.78 10.85
N ASP A 77 -6.25 -19.00 11.29
CA ASP A 77 -7.10 -19.97 10.57
C ASP A 77 -6.71 -20.20 9.10
N SER A 78 -5.42 -20.38 8.84
CA SER A 78 -4.86 -20.53 7.48
C SER A 78 -5.16 -19.37 6.51
N MET A 79 -5.55 -18.20 7.03
CA MET A 79 -5.84 -17.00 6.23
C MET A 79 -4.68 -16.00 6.27
N SER A 80 -4.51 -15.30 5.15
CA SER A 80 -3.62 -14.14 5.02
C SER A 80 -4.39 -12.89 4.58
N ARG A 81 -3.77 -11.73 4.79
CA ARG A 81 -4.21 -10.45 4.22
C ARG A 81 -3.01 -9.69 3.69
N PHE A 82 -3.27 -8.85 2.70
CA PHE A 82 -2.28 -7.93 2.16
C PHE A 82 -2.34 -6.58 2.86
N ILE A 83 -1.19 -5.90 2.89
CA ILE A 83 -1.09 -4.46 3.10
C ILE A 83 -0.46 -3.88 1.84
N GLY A 84 -1.18 -3.03 1.11
CA GLY A 84 -0.64 -2.28 -0.02
C GLY A 84 -0.17 -0.90 0.43
N ILE A 85 1.03 -0.51 0.01
CA ILE A 85 1.60 0.83 0.22
C ILE A 85 1.56 1.58 -1.10
N PHE A 86 0.85 2.70 -1.16
CA PHE A 86 0.67 3.51 -2.35
C PHE A 86 1.28 4.89 -2.13
N TYR A 87 2.22 5.27 -2.99
CA TYR A 87 2.83 6.59 -2.91
C TYR A 87 2.97 7.22 -4.29
N GLY A 88 3.75 6.59 -5.19
CA GLY A 88 4.10 7.14 -6.50
C GLY A 88 3.05 6.99 -7.60
N LYS A 89 1.94 6.29 -7.32
CA LYS A 89 0.79 6.12 -8.22
C LYS A 89 -0.50 6.13 -7.45
N ASP A 90 -1.54 6.70 -8.05
CA ASP A 90 -2.91 6.56 -7.55
C ASP A 90 -3.59 5.34 -8.16
N ALA A 91 -4.35 4.65 -7.31
CA ALA A 91 -5.35 3.66 -7.63
C ALA A 91 -6.76 4.20 -7.34
N SER A 92 -7.61 4.22 -8.36
CA SER A 92 -9.02 4.64 -8.26
C SER A 92 -9.88 3.65 -7.45
N GLN A 93 -9.43 2.40 -7.35
CA GLN A 93 -10.10 1.36 -6.57
C GLN A 93 -9.09 0.36 -6.00
N VAL A 94 -9.06 0.23 -4.67
CA VAL A 94 -8.24 -0.73 -3.94
C VAL A 94 -9.11 -1.55 -2.99
N GLY A 95 -8.99 -2.87 -3.02
CA GLY A 95 -9.72 -3.75 -2.11
C GLY A 95 -9.96 -5.16 -2.66
N PRO A 96 -10.87 -5.94 -2.04
CA PRO A 96 -11.74 -5.51 -0.93
C PRO A 96 -11.00 -5.21 0.38
N ILE A 97 -11.38 -4.14 1.05
CA ILE A 97 -10.77 -3.69 2.30
C ILE A 97 -11.24 -4.53 3.48
N ARG A 98 -10.33 -4.80 4.42
CA ARG A 98 -10.61 -5.60 5.60
C ARG A 98 -10.04 -5.06 6.89
N SER A 99 -10.35 -5.78 7.95
CA SER A 99 -10.06 -5.38 9.31
C SER A 99 -8.56 -5.39 9.60
N ALA A 100 -8.12 -4.40 10.37
CA ALA A 100 -6.75 -4.28 10.84
C ALA A 100 -6.42 -5.33 11.92
N ARG A 101 -5.13 -5.52 12.16
CA ARG A 101 -4.53 -6.28 13.26
C ARG A 101 -3.46 -5.42 13.92
N LEU A 102 -3.06 -5.80 15.13
CA LEU A 102 -2.08 -5.05 15.91
C LEU A 102 -0.78 -4.79 15.12
N PHE A 103 -0.28 -5.77 14.37
CA PHE A 103 0.93 -5.64 13.53
C PHE A 103 0.84 -4.50 12.49
N ASP A 104 -0.35 -4.13 12.02
CA ASP A 104 -0.51 -3.10 10.99
C ASP A 104 0.01 -1.72 11.47
N GLU A 105 0.05 -1.48 12.79
CA GLU A 105 0.61 -0.26 13.38
C GLU A 105 2.08 -0.06 13.01
N HIS A 106 2.90 -1.13 13.04
CA HIS A 106 4.32 -1.06 12.70
C HIS A 106 4.52 -0.63 11.25
N VAL A 107 3.67 -1.12 10.35
CA VAL A 107 3.73 -0.74 8.92
C VAL A 107 3.28 0.71 8.76
N LEU A 108 2.19 1.12 9.41
CA LEU A 108 1.78 2.53 9.42
C LEU A 108 2.91 3.46 9.87
N ARG A 109 3.58 3.14 10.98
CA ARG A 109 4.69 3.95 11.52
C ARG A 109 5.92 3.95 10.62
N MET A 110 6.28 2.79 10.07
CA MET A 110 7.44 2.66 9.18
C MET A 110 7.35 3.57 7.95
N TYR A 111 6.14 3.78 7.45
CA TYR A 111 5.89 4.65 6.29
C TYR A 111 5.38 6.04 6.67
N GLU A 112 5.21 6.34 7.96
CA GLU A 112 4.57 7.57 8.46
C GLU A 112 3.26 7.89 7.69
N GLY A 113 2.51 6.84 7.37
CA GLY A 113 1.48 6.89 6.34
C GLY A 113 0.10 7.30 6.83
N ILE A 114 -0.90 7.12 5.94
CA ILE A 114 -2.33 7.19 6.23
C ILE A 114 -2.90 5.79 6.09
N PHE A 115 -3.52 5.26 7.14
CA PHE A 115 -3.99 3.88 7.17
C PHE A 115 -5.49 3.77 6.89
N ILE A 116 -5.84 2.98 5.87
CA ILE A 116 -7.21 2.70 5.46
C ILE A 116 -7.56 1.24 5.74
N PHE A 117 -8.59 1.03 6.56
CA PHE A 117 -9.03 -0.31 6.94
C PHE A 117 -10.52 -0.37 7.33
N GLY A 118 -11.09 -1.58 7.28
CA GLY A 118 -12.50 -1.85 7.57
C GLY A 118 -12.69 -2.43 8.98
N TRP A 119 -12.44 -1.62 10.02
CA TRP A 119 -12.54 -1.97 11.44
C TRP A 119 -11.45 -2.89 12.00
N ALA A 120 -11.49 -3.21 13.29
CA ALA A 120 -10.62 -4.19 13.92
C ALA A 120 -11.38 -4.84 15.08
N ASP A 121 -10.82 -5.89 15.67
CA ASP A 121 -11.33 -6.42 16.94
C ASP A 121 -11.17 -5.33 18.03
N ASP A 122 -12.10 -5.23 18.97
CA ASP A 122 -12.21 -4.06 19.88
C ASP A 122 -10.90 -3.66 20.55
N PRO A 123 -10.08 -4.57 21.13
CA PRO A 123 -8.81 -4.17 21.75
C PRO A 123 -7.81 -3.56 20.76
N VAL A 124 -7.80 -4.04 19.52
CA VAL A 124 -6.93 -3.50 18.46
C VAL A 124 -7.45 -2.14 18.01
N LEU A 125 -8.76 -1.98 17.88
CA LEU A 125 -9.36 -0.71 17.50
C LEU A 125 -9.14 0.36 18.57
N GLU A 126 -9.34 0.00 19.84
CA GLU A 126 -9.09 0.88 20.98
C GLU A 126 -7.63 1.33 21.02
N PHE A 127 -6.67 0.40 20.85
CA PHE A 127 -5.25 0.72 20.75
C PHE A 127 -4.97 1.74 19.63
N LEU A 128 -5.45 1.48 18.41
CA LEU A 128 -5.23 2.36 17.26
C LEU A 128 -5.88 3.75 17.43
N LEU A 129 -7.00 3.83 18.14
CA LEU A 129 -7.74 5.08 18.36
C LEU A 129 -7.25 5.89 19.59
N ALA A 130 -6.58 5.25 20.54
CA ALA A 130 -6.08 5.89 21.76
C ALA A 130 -4.69 6.55 21.59
N ASP A 131 -3.92 6.13 20.58
CA ASP A 131 -2.54 6.55 20.37
C ASP A 131 -2.40 7.76 19.41
N ASP A 132 -1.16 8.18 19.16
CA ASP A 132 -0.74 9.18 18.16
C ASP A 132 -1.14 8.83 16.70
N LEU A 133 -1.70 7.64 16.48
CA LEU A 133 -2.11 7.14 15.16
C LEU A 133 -3.48 7.66 14.72
N LYS A 134 -4.37 8.06 15.63
CA LYS A 134 -5.79 8.35 15.35
C LYS A 134 -6.01 9.34 14.20
N SER A 135 -5.18 10.38 14.10
CA SER A 135 -5.28 11.40 13.04
C SER A 135 -4.98 10.85 11.65
N HIS A 136 -4.26 9.73 11.58
CA HIS A 136 -3.80 9.09 10.36
C HIS A 136 -4.69 7.92 9.92
N LEU A 137 -5.84 7.70 10.57
CA LEU A 137 -6.74 6.60 10.25
C LEU A 137 -7.94 7.05 9.42
N ILE A 138 -8.22 6.29 8.36
CA ILE A 138 -9.47 6.34 7.59
C ILE A 138 -10.18 5.00 7.80
N ILE A 139 -11.24 5.04 8.60
CA ILE A 139 -12.11 3.89 8.86
C ILE A 139 -13.50 4.16 8.33
N GLU A 140 -14.25 3.09 8.07
CA GLU A 140 -15.59 3.16 7.52
C GLU A 140 -16.53 3.93 8.46
N ARG A 141 -17.06 5.05 7.98
CA ARG A 141 -17.98 5.95 8.67
C ARG A 141 -18.99 6.51 7.65
N SER A 142 -20.02 7.20 8.13
CA SER A 142 -21.00 7.83 7.23
C SER A 142 -20.39 8.88 6.29
N ASP A 143 -19.25 9.46 6.66
CA ASP A 143 -18.53 10.50 5.94
C ASP A 143 -17.22 10.00 5.31
N SER A 144 -16.93 8.70 5.32
CA SER A 144 -15.65 8.16 4.81
C SER A 144 -15.55 8.14 3.29
N CYS A 145 -16.66 8.34 2.57
CA CYS A 145 -16.65 8.54 1.13
C CYS A 145 -16.20 9.97 0.78
N PRO A 146 -15.45 10.20 -0.32
CA PRO A 146 -15.10 9.23 -1.38
C PRO A 146 -13.85 8.34 -1.19
N PRO A 147 -12.89 8.54 -0.25
CA PRO A 147 -11.69 7.69 -0.20
C PRO A 147 -11.92 6.28 0.34
N LEU A 148 -13.06 6.02 1.01
CA LEU A 148 -13.42 4.69 1.51
C LEU A 148 -14.94 4.49 1.42
N CYS A 149 -15.37 3.68 0.45
CA CYS A 149 -16.78 3.49 0.10
C CYS A 149 -17.19 2.04 -0.05
N ARG A 150 -18.47 1.75 0.21
CA ARG A 150 -19.08 0.49 -0.22
C ARG A 150 -19.50 0.55 -1.68
N ILE A 151 -18.99 -0.36 -2.50
CA ILE A 151 -19.32 -0.55 -3.91
C ILE A 151 -19.96 -1.94 -4.05
N GLY A 152 -21.23 -1.98 -4.44
CA GLY A 152 -21.99 -3.22 -4.60
C GLY A 152 -23.30 -3.24 -3.81
N PRO A 153 -24.01 -4.39 -3.78
CA PRO A 153 -25.30 -4.52 -3.11
C PRO A 153 -25.21 -4.24 -1.61
N LYS A 154 -26.23 -3.58 -1.06
CA LYS A 154 -26.33 -3.33 0.39
C LYS A 154 -26.31 -4.65 1.16
N GLY A 155 -25.47 -4.74 2.18
CA GLY A 155 -25.31 -5.96 3.00
C GLY A 155 -24.40 -7.03 2.40
N ALA A 156 -23.95 -6.87 1.14
CA ALA A 156 -22.97 -7.80 0.58
C ALA A 156 -21.60 -7.66 1.28
N TYR A 157 -20.98 -8.80 1.52
CA TYR A 157 -19.65 -8.91 2.13
C TYR A 157 -18.57 -8.51 1.11
N ASN A 158 -17.41 -8.01 1.57
CA ASN A 158 -16.29 -7.60 0.70
C ASN A 158 -16.62 -6.49 -0.32
N THR A 159 -17.47 -5.54 0.08
CA THR A 159 -17.86 -4.39 -0.76
C THR A 159 -17.11 -3.10 -0.45
N LEU A 160 -16.22 -3.09 0.56
CA LEU A 160 -15.51 -1.88 0.96
C LEU A 160 -14.26 -1.70 0.08
N PHE A 161 -14.13 -0.54 -0.56
CA PHE A 161 -12.99 -0.20 -1.43
C PHE A 161 -12.49 1.20 -1.15
N ALA A 162 -11.19 1.42 -1.33
CA ALA A 162 -10.58 2.73 -1.24
C ALA A 162 -10.32 3.34 -2.61
N ASN A 163 -10.32 4.66 -2.65
CA ASN A 163 -9.80 5.45 -3.76
C ASN A 163 -8.68 6.34 -3.22
N THR A 164 -7.44 6.07 -3.66
CA THR A 164 -6.25 6.79 -3.17
C THR A 164 -6.17 8.24 -3.61
N ALA A 165 -6.73 8.58 -4.79
CA ALA A 165 -6.75 9.95 -5.31
C ALA A 165 -7.62 10.88 -4.43
N GLU A 166 -8.59 10.31 -3.72
CA GLU A 166 -9.55 11.05 -2.90
C GLU A 166 -9.08 11.29 -1.46
N VAL A 167 -7.97 10.67 -1.06
CA VAL A 167 -7.45 10.73 0.32
C VAL A 167 -7.01 12.15 0.67
N GLY A 168 -6.29 12.84 -0.22
CA GLY A 168 -5.80 14.18 0.05
C GLY A 168 -6.93 15.16 0.37
N ALA A 169 -7.96 15.20 -0.48
CA ALA A 169 -9.12 16.06 -0.26
C ALA A 169 -9.88 15.72 1.04
N TYR A 170 -9.95 14.44 1.40
CA TYR A 170 -10.57 14.00 2.65
C TYR A 170 -9.79 14.46 3.89
N LEU A 171 -8.47 14.35 3.88
CA LEU A 171 -7.61 14.78 4.99
C LEU A 171 -7.65 16.30 5.18
N SER A 172 -7.63 17.07 4.08
CA SER A 172 -7.74 18.53 4.12
C SER A 172 -9.03 19.00 4.81
N ARG A 173 -10.18 18.34 4.55
CA ARG A 173 -11.44 18.65 5.23
C ARG A 173 -11.42 18.37 6.73
N ARG A 174 -10.56 17.43 7.18
CA ARG A 174 -10.41 17.05 8.58
C ARG A 174 -9.28 17.80 9.30
N GLY A 175 -8.54 18.65 8.59
CA GLY A 175 -7.38 19.36 9.14
C GLY A 175 -6.21 18.44 9.49
N THR A 176 -6.14 17.24 8.89
CA THR A 176 -5.01 16.33 9.08
C THR A 176 -3.88 16.70 8.11
N SER A 177 -2.65 16.85 8.62
CA SER A 177 -1.46 17.04 7.77
C SER A 177 -1.26 15.85 6.85
N ASN A 178 -1.10 16.15 5.57
CA ASN A 178 -0.78 15.19 4.53
C ASN A 178 0.52 15.60 3.83
N ASP A 179 1.50 16.10 4.59
CA ASP A 179 2.75 16.60 4.03
C ASP A 179 3.68 15.43 3.64
N ARG A 180 4.68 15.72 2.80
CA ARG A 180 5.76 14.78 2.45
C ARG A 180 6.47 14.24 3.68
N GLN A 181 6.64 12.92 3.75
CA GLN A 181 7.37 12.24 4.83
C GLN A 181 8.83 11.95 4.44
N ARG A 182 9.69 11.81 5.46
CA ARG A 182 11.11 11.48 5.27
C ARG A 182 11.30 9.96 5.23
N LEU A 183 10.99 9.37 4.07
CA LEU A 183 11.08 7.93 3.85
C LEU A 183 12.53 7.50 3.55
N TRP A 184 13.35 7.43 4.58
CA TRP A 184 14.75 6.97 4.51
C TRP A 184 14.87 5.46 4.78
N GLY A 185 16.00 4.88 4.35
CA GLY A 185 16.39 3.52 4.74
C GLY A 185 16.46 2.52 3.58
N LEU A 186 15.77 2.78 2.47
CA LEU A 186 15.91 1.97 1.26
C LEU A 186 17.09 2.44 0.42
N ARG A 187 17.83 1.49 -0.15
CA ARG A 187 18.85 1.76 -1.16
C ARG A 187 18.41 1.11 -2.46
N CYS A 188 18.29 1.92 -3.51
CA CYS A 188 17.87 1.45 -4.82
C CYS A 188 19.05 1.52 -5.78
N GLU A 189 19.45 0.37 -6.32
CA GLU A 189 20.57 0.22 -7.24
C GLU A 189 20.09 -0.46 -8.52
N VAL A 190 20.53 0.04 -9.67
CA VAL A 190 20.30 -0.62 -10.96
C VAL A 190 21.18 -1.85 -11.12
N ALA A 191 22.35 -1.85 -10.45
CA ALA A 191 23.27 -2.96 -10.50
C ALA A 191 22.64 -4.20 -9.83
N VAL A 192 22.47 -5.27 -10.60
CA VAL A 192 22.05 -6.57 -10.06
C VAL A 192 23.14 -7.07 -9.10
N PRO A 193 22.82 -7.38 -7.84
CA PRO A 193 23.79 -7.96 -6.92
C PRO A 193 24.36 -9.25 -7.50
N LYS A 194 25.68 -9.45 -7.39
CA LYS A 194 26.32 -10.69 -7.83
C LYS A 194 25.88 -11.83 -6.90
N SER A 195 24.91 -12.62 -7.34
CA SER A 195 24.59 -13.92 -6.73
C SER A 195 25.50 -14.99 -7.30
N GLY A 196 25.90 -15.96 -6.47
CA GLY A 196 26.65 -17.13 -6.94
C GLY A 196 25.82 -18.09 -7.80
N ASN A 197 24.48 -17.99 -7.75
CA ASN A 197 23.56 -18.85 -8.49
C ASN A 197 22.35 -18.05 -9.04
N PRO A 198 21.93 -18.27 -10.30
CA PRO A 198 20.67 -17.73 -10.82
C PRO A 198 19.48 -18.41 -10.12
N GLY A 199 18.52 -17.62 -9.64
CA GLY A 199 17.27 -18.12 -9.07
C GLY A 199 16.18 -18.21 -10.14
N ASN A 200 15.59 -19.40 -10.32
CA ASN A 200 14.52 -19.61 -11.31
C ASN A 200 13.12 -19.69 -10.69
N LEU A 201 13.02 -20.15 -9.43
CA LEU A 201 11.75 -20.29 -8.70
C LEU A 201 12.02 -20.32 -7.19
N LEU A 202 11.17 -19.66 -6.41
CA LEU A 202 11.13 -19.80 -4.95
C LEU A 202 9.91 -20.69 -4.62
N TYR A 203 10.15 -21.85 -4.02
CA TYR A 203 9.06 -22.65 -3.45
C TYR A 203 8.82 -22.13 -2.02
N LEU A 204 7.63 -21.58 -1.78
CA LEU A 204 7.14 -21.12 -0.48
C LEU A 204 6.10 -22.11 0.06
#